data_AF-A0A444XYM3-F1
#
_entry.id   AF-A0A444XYM3-F1
#
_cell.length_a   1.000
_cell.length_b   1.000
_cell.length_c   1.000
_cell.angle_alpha   90.00
_cell.angle_beta   90.00
_cell.angle_gamma   90.00
#
_symmetry.space_group_name_H-M   'P 1'
#
loop_
_entity.id
_entity.type
_entity.pdbx_description
1 polymer ?
#
loop_
_entity_poly.entity_id
_entity_poly.type
_entity_poly.pdbx_seq_one_letter_code
_entity_poly.pdbx_strand_id
1 'polypeptide(L)'
;MPSYADIWGWVMASDFSLELNAEEIYLRMRQRIKGENRYMDGKTFSSASTLSKVVRNSLDNETHVHTEEAAKFIHGHGKHA
;
A
#
# COMPACT_ATOMS: atom_id res chain seq x y z
N MET A 1 6.51 9.68 -0.10
CA MET A 1 6.42 10.58 1.07
C MET A 1 7.64 11.49 1.05
N PRO A 2 7.53 12.82 0.93
CA PRO A 2 8.70 13.67 0.66
C PRO A 2 9.84 13.51 1.69
N SER A 3 9.51 13.45 2.97
CA SER A 3 10.49 13.27 4.06
C SER A 3 11.20 11.91 4.05
N TYR A 4 10.67 10.90 3.34
CA TYR A 4 11.29 9.58 3.23
C TYR A 4 12.21 9.48 2.02
N ALA A 5 12.24 10.51 1.17
CA ALA A 5 12.96 10.52 -0.10
C ALA A 5 12.63 9.32 -1.02
N ASP A 6 11.44 8.71 -0.84
CA ASP A 6 11.02 7.53 -1.60
C ASP A 6 9.48 7.40 -1.70
N ILE A 7 9.05 6.46 -2.55
CA ILE A 7 7.68 5.95 -2.63
C ILE A 7 7.46 4.97 -1.49
N TRP A 8 6.29 5.04 -0.86
CA TRP A 8 5.92 4.16 0.24
C TRP A 8 4.69 3.33 -0.14
N GLY A 9 4.73 2.04 0.19
CA GLY A 9 3.66 1.09 -0.12
C GLY A 9 2.84 0.71 1.11
N TRP A 10 1.56 0.42 0.89
CA TRP A 10 0.65 -0.21 1.85
C TRP A 10 -0.08 -1.35 1.13
N VAL A 11 -0.41 -2.41 1.87
CA VAL A 11 -1.15 -3.57 1.36
C VAL A 11 -2.44 -3.70 2.16
N MET A 12 -3.57 -3.84 1.48
CA MET A 12 -4.84 -4.24 2.08
C MET A 12 -5.06 -5.73 1.82
N ALA A 13 -5.49 -6.46 2.83
CA ALA A 13 -5.85 -7.87 2.73
C ALA A 13 -7.15 -8.11 3.51
N SER A 14 -8.01 -8.96 2.96
CA SER A 14 -9.33 -9.28 3.50
C SER A 14 -9.79 -10.62 2.92
N ASP A 15 -10.50 -11.42 3.71
CA ASP A 15 -11.15 -12.64 3.23
C ASP A 15 -12.37 -12.35 2.33
N PHE A 16 -12.80 -11.08 2.26
CA PHE A 16 -13.86 -10.57 1.38
C PHE A 16 -13.29 -9.64 0.30
N SER A 17 -13.99 -9.56 -0.85
CA SER A 17 -13.58 -8.68 -1.96
C SER A 17 -13.46 -7.20 -1.55
N LEU A 18 -12.39 -6.57 -2.02
CA LEU A 18 -12.05 -5.15 -1.82
C LEU A 18 -12.25 -4.35 -3.12
N GLU A 19 -13.35 -4.59 -3.82
CA GLU A 19 -13.68 -3.89 -5.06
C GLU A 19 -14.56 -2.67 -4.79
N LEU A 20 -13.97 -1.48 -4.94
CA LEU A 20 -14.68 -0.21 -4.92
C LEU A 20 -14.12 0.69 -6.02
N ASN A 21 -15.00 1.38 -6.74
CA ASN A 21 -14.55 2.40 -7.70
C ASN A 21 -14.27 3.74 -7.00
N ALA A 22 -13.60 4.66 -7.71
CA ALA A 22 -13.22 5.96 -7.16
C ALA A 22 -14.42 6.79 -6.65
N GLU A 23 -15.58 6.71 -7.30
CA GLU A 23 -16.76 7.46 -6.89
C GLU A 23 -17.36 6.90 -5.59
N GLU A 24 -17.45 5.57 -5.47
CA GLU A 24 -17.92 4.91 -4.24
C GLU A 24 -17.04 5.25 -3.05
N ILE A 25 -15.71 5.28 -3.25
CA ILE A 25 -14.76 5.67 -2.20
C ILE A 25 -14.99 7.13 -1.81
N TYR A 26 -15.10 8.03 -2.78
CA TYR A 26 -15.35 9.45 -2.53
C TYR A 26 -16.66 9.68 -1.75
N LEU A 27 -17.75 9.04 -2.17
CA LEU A 27 -19.05 9.15 -1.49
C LEU A 27 -18.99 8.63 -0.05
N ARG A 28 -18.37 7.47 0.17
CA ARG A 28 -18.19 6.91 1.53
C ARG A 28 -17.34 7.82 2.41
N MET A 29 -16.28 8.44 1.87
CA MET A 29 -15.46 9.41 2.60
C MET A 29 -16.30 10.61 3.04
N ARG A 30 -17.06 11.24 2.15
CA ARG A 30 -17.92 12.38 2.50
C ARG A 30 -18.99 12.05 3.54
N GLN A 31 -19.52 10.83 3.49
CA GLN A 31 -20.55 10.39 4.44
C GLN A 31 -19.98 10.08 5.84
N ARG A 32 -18.73 9.64 5.93
CA ARG A 32 -18.20 8.99 7.15
C ARG A 32 -17.05 9.74 7.80
N ILE A 33 -16.31 10.56 7.05
CA ILE A 33 -15.15 11.32 7.55
C ILE A 33 -15.60 12.77 7.78
N LYS A 34 -15.32 13.30 8.97
CA LYS A 34 -15.61 14.70 9.29
C LYS A 34 -14.52 15.60 8.72
N GLY A 35 -14.93 16.67 8.05
CA GLY A 35 -14.01 17.60 7.38
C GLY A 35 -13.48 17.03 6.06
N GLU A 36 -12.44 17.67 5.52
CA GLU A 36 -11.85 17.29 4.22
C GLU A 36 -10.49 16.63 4.39
N ASN A 37 -10.28 15.53 3.65
CA ASN A 37 -8.98 14.89 3.55
C ASN A 37 -8.01 15.81 2.80
N ARG A 38 -6.79 15.97 3.32
CA ARG A 38 -5.77 16.85 2.73
C ARG A 38 -5.01 16.25 1.54
N TYR A 39 -5.09 14.94 1.34
CA TYR A 39 -4.35 14.22 0.29
C TYR A 39 -5.22 13.16 -0.41
N MET A 40 -5.91 12.34 0.38
CA MET A 40 -6.58 11.15 -0.14
C MET A 40 -8.05 11.42 -0.48
N ASP A 41 -8.38 11.22 -1.76
CA ASP A 41 -9.74 11.09 -2.27
C ASP A 41 -9.87 9.77 -3.07
N GLY A 42 -11.03 9.54 -3.70
CA GLY A 42 -11.26 8.33 -4.48
C GLY A 42 -10.37 8.17 -5.71
N LYS A 43 -10.01 9.27 -6.39
CA LYS A 43 -9.12 9.25 -7.57
C LYS A 43 -7.67 9.04 -7.14
N THR A 44 -7.23 9.71 -6.07
CA THR A 44 -5.92 9.50 -5.46
C THR A 44 -5.75 8.05 -5.01
N PHE A 45 -6.77 7.45 -4.40
CA PHE A 45 -6.74 6.04 -4.02
C PHE A 45 -6.61 5.13 -5.25
N SER A 46 -7.44 5.32 -6.27
CA SER A 46 -7.38 4.53 -7.52
C SER A 46 -6.03 4.68 -8.25
N SER A 47 -5.44 5.88 -8.22
CA SER A 47 -4.10 6.13 -8.75
C SER A 47 -3.03 5.43 -7.93
N ALA A 48 -3.11 5.47 -6.59
CA ALA A 48 -2.14 4.85 -5.71
C ALA A 48 -2.18 3.30 -5.78
N SER A 49 -3.35 2.72 -6.03
CA SER A 49 -3.50 1.27 -6.27
C SER A 49 -3.07 0.84 -7.68
N THR A 50 -2.79 1.78 -8.59
CA THR A 50 -2.31 1.48 -9.95
C THR A 50 -0.80 1.53 -9.98
N LEU A 51 -0.16 0.38 -9.75
CA LEU A 51 1.30 0.27 -9.67
C LEU A 51 1.97 0.27 -11.06
N SER A 52 3.23 0.71 -11.09
CA SER A 52 4.04 0.69 -12.31
C SER A 52 4.25 -0.74 -12.82
N LYS A 53 4.55 -0.89 -14.13
CA LYS A 53 4.78 -2.21 -14.75
C LYS A 53 5.85 -3.01 -14.00
N VAL A 54 6.95 -2.37 -13.63
CA VAL A 54 8.08 -3.02 -12.96
C VAL A 54 7.67 -3.53 -11.58
N VAL A 55 6.96 -2.71 -10.79
CA VAL A 55 6.53 -3.09 -9.44
C VAL A 55 5.50 -4.21 -9.48
N ARG A 56 4.51 -4.15 -10.39
CA ARG A 56 3.53 -5.24 -10.57
C ARG A 56 4.21 -6.55 -10.91
N ASN A 57 5.08 -6.53 -11.92
CA ASN A 57 5.81 -7.74 -12.31
C ASN A 57 6.68 -8.28 -11.17
N SER A 58 7.27 -7.41 -10.35
CA SER A 58 8.06 -7.85 -9.19
C SER A 58 7.17 -8.51 -8.12
N LEU A 59 6.00 -7.95 -7.83
CA LEU A 59 5.06 -8.50 -6.86
C LEU A 59 4.48 -9.85 -7.34
N ASP A 60 4.10 -9.94 -8.62
CA ASP A 60 3.54 -11.16 -9.21
C ASP A 60 4.54 -12.34 -9.23
N ASN A 61 5.85 -12.04 -9.27
CA ASN A 61 6.92 -13.05 -9.31
C ASN A 61 7.63 -13.25 -7.96
N GLU A 62 7.22 -12.57 -6.90
CA GLU A 62 7.83 -12.76 -5.58
C GLU A 62 7.45 -14.15 -5.03
N THR A 63 8.43 -14.85 -4.48
CA THR A 63 8.28 -16.23 -3.96
C THR A 63 8.60 -16.34 -2.48
N HIS A 64 9.16 -15.28 -1.89
CA HIS A 64 9.53 -15.29 -0.50
C HIS A 64 8.31 -15.17 0.42
N VAL A 65 8.20 -16.12 1.35
CA VAL A 65 7.21 -16.09 2.43
C VAL A 65 7.97 -15.95 3.74
N HIS A 66 7.64 -14.91 4.50
CA HIS A 66 8.17 -14.75 5.84
C HIS A 66 7.54 -15.79 6.78
N THR A 67 8.38 -16.67 7.31
CA THR A 67 8.05 -17.64 8.35
C THR A 67 9.00 -17.45 9.53
N GLU A 68 8.70 -18.09 10.66
CA GLU A 68 9.59 -18.04 11.84
C GLU A 68 11.01 -18.54 11.52
N GLU A 69 11.14 -19.52 10.62
CA GLU A 69 12.41 -20.14 10.23
C GLU A 69 13.15 -19.38 9.11
N ALA A 70 12.43 -18.59 8.31
CA ALA A 70 12.95 -17.94 7.10
C ALA A 70 12.82 -16.41 7.15
N ALA A 71 12.90 -15.81 8.33
CA ALA A 71 12.82 -14.36 8.49
C ALA A 71 13.99 -13.64 7.78
N LYS A 72 13.68 -12.78 6.81
CA LYS A 72 14.64 -11.81 6.28
C LYS A 72 14.65 -10.54 7.13
N PHE A 73 15.84 -10.09 7.48
CA PHE A 73 16.08 -8.78 8.06
C PHE A 73 16.66 -7.86 7.00
N ILE A 74 16.38 -6.56 7.11
CA ILE A 74 16.97 -5.56 6.22
C ILE A 74 18.48 -5.54 6.48
N HIS A 75 19.26 -5.84 5.45
CA HIS A 75 20.71 -5.83 5.52
C HIS A 75 21.21 -4.41 5.88
N GLY A 76 22.10 -4.30 6.88
CA GLY A 76 22.64 -3.02 7.34
C GLY A 76 21.93 -2.40 8.55
N HIS A 77 21.01 -3.10 9.22
CA HIS A 77 20.50 -2.72 10.56
C HIS A 77 20.84 -3.80 11.60
N GLY A 78 22.09 -3.75 12.08
CA GLY A 78 22.53 -4.13 13.44
C GLY A 78 22.24 -5.54 13.98
N LYS A 79 23.21 -6.45 13.85
CA LYS A 79 23.73 -7.26 14.96
C LYS A 79 25.23 -7.47 14.75
N HIS A 80 26.02 -6.52 15.25
CA HIS A 80 27.38 -6.61 15.78
C HIS A 80 27.83 -5.17 16.11
N ALA A 81 27.44 -4.72 17.31
CA ALA A 81 28.16 -3.76 18.13
C ALA A 81 28.47 -4.47 19.45
#